data_AF-A0A833VMN5-F1
#
_entry.id   AF-A0A833VMN5-F1
#
_cell.length_a   1.000
_cell.length_b   1.000
_cell.length_c   1.000
_cell.angle_alpha   90.00
_cell.angle_beta   90.00
_cell.angle_gamma   90.00
#
_symmetry.space_group_name_H-M   'P 1'
#
loop_
_entity.id
_entity.type
_entity.pdbx_description
1 polymer ?
#
loop_
_entity_poly.entity_id
_entity_poly.type
_entity_poly.pdbx_seq_one_letter_code
_entity_poly.pdbx_strand_id
1 'polypeptide(L)'
;MAMPISSKKDDEAPSTPSSHYSDSKRSSHLRSGREAFYKVLRSWASKKFMTGCVILLPITITFYTTWWLIQFVDFFSPLYVHIGINIFGLGFVTSIAFIFLVGVFMSSWLGASILKLGEWFIKHMPFICHIYNASKQISSAISPDQKTQAFKEVVIIRHPRLGEYAIGFITSTLVLQSYSVEEELCCIYIPTNHLFVGDIFLVSSKDVIRPNLSVREGIEIVVSGGMSMPQVLSVI
;
A
#
# COMPACT_ATOMS: atom_id res chain seq x y z
N MET A 1 -27.17 -26.15 -85.63
CA MET A 1 -28.26 -25.55 -86.41
C MET A 1 -29.34 -25.11 -85.42
N ALA A 2 -29.59 -23.80 -85.37
CA ALA A 2 -30.78 -23.09 -84.89
C ALA A 2 -31.50 -23.49 -83.57
N MET A 3 -31.48 -22.57 -82.61
CA MET A 3 -32.67 -22.16 -81.81
C MET A 3 -33.54 -21.16 -82.64
N PRO A 4 -34.66 -20.54 -82.17
CA PRO A 4 -35.60 -20.75 -81.02
C PRO A 4 -37.11 -20.53 -81.40
N ILE A 5 -37.98 -20.27 -80.39
CA ILE A 5 -39.27 -19.51 -80.34
C ILE A 5 -40.52 -20.43 -80.38
N SER A 6 -41.62 -20.32 -79.59
CA SER A 6 -42.20 -19.35 -78.63
C SER A 6 -43.16 -20.12 -77.68
N SER A 7 -43.17 -19.87 -76.37
CA SER A 7 -44.13 -19.03 -75.63
C SER A 7 -45.57 -19.56 -75.42
N LYS A 8 -45.88 -19.84 -74.14
CA LYS A 8 -47.07 -19.51 -73.28
C LYS A 8 -47.41 -20.73 -72.41
N LYS A 9 -47.08 -20.78 -71.11
CA LYS A 9 -47.44 -19.96 -69.93
C LYS A 9 -48.93 -19.99 -69.62
N ASP A 10 -49.25 -20.52 -68.44
CA ASP A 10 -50.23 -20.08 -67.41
C ASP A 10 -50.31 -21.25 -66.38
N ASP A 11 -49.54 -21.23 -65.29
CA ASP A 11 -49.81 -20.59 -63.99
C ASP A 11 -50.89 -21.33 -63.16
N GLU A 12 -50.46 -22.21 -62.23
CA GLU A 12 -51.11 -22.38 -60.93
C GLU A 12 -50.13 -22.92 -59.86
N ALA A 13 -50.37 -22.49 -58.61
CA ALA A 13 -49.42 -22.24 -57.53
C ALA A 13 -48.98 -23.48 -56.70
N PRO A 14 -47.96 -23.34 -55.83
CA PRO A 14 -47.15 -24.46 -55.33
C PRO A 14 -47.66 -25.07 -54.02
N SER A 15 -47.43 -26.37 -53.89
CA SER A 15 -47.53 -27.15 -52.65
C SER A 15 -46.57 -26.62 -51.57
N THR A 16 -47.13 -26.43 -50.38
CA THR A 16 -46.51 -26.02 -49.11
C THR A 16 -45.35 -26.93 -48.67
N PRO A 17 -44.23 -26.39 -48.14
CA PRO A 17 -43.33 -27.13 -47.28
C PRO A 17 -43.55 -26.80 -45.79
N SER A 18 -43.57 -27.87 -45.00
CA SER A 18 -43.61 -28.00 -43.54
C SER A 18 -42.90 -26.92 -42.72
N SER A 19 -43.61 -26.40 -41.71
CA SER A 19 -43.13 -25.50 -40.65
C SER A 19 -42.75 -26.26 -39.38
N HIS A 20 -41.48 -26.67 -39.21
CA HIS A 20 -40.94 -27.13 -37.91
C HIS A 20 -39.41 -26.99 -37.87
N TYR A 21 -38.87 -25.77 -37.77
CA TYR A 21 -37.42 -25.59 -37.49
C TYR A 21 -37.03 -24.28 -36.78
N SER A 22 -37.97 -23.44 -36.33
CA SER A 22 -37.66 -22.07 -35.91
C SER A 22 -37.68 -21.77 -34.40
N ASP A 23 -38.03 -22.73 -33.52
CA ASP A 23 -38.21 -22.42 -32.08
C ASP A 23 -37.00 -22.68 -31.17
N SER A 24 -36.00 -23.47 -31.58
CA SER A 24 -34.86 -23.81 -30.71
C SER A 24 -33.75 -22.74 -30.64
N LYS A 25 -33.67 -21.84 -31.63
CA LYS A 25 -32.64 -20.77 -31.67
C LYS A 25 -32.99 -19.50 -30.90
N ARG A 26 -34.27 -19.28 -30.55
CA ARG A 26 -34.71 -18.06 -29.86
C ARG A 26 -34.48 -18.11 -28.34
N SER A 27 -34.44 -19.30 -27.76
CA SER A 27 -34.28 -19.51 -26.31
C SER A 27 -32.82 -19.44 -25.83
N SER A 28 -31.84 -19.73 -26.68
CA SER A 28 -30.41 -19.67 -26.33
C SER A 28 -29.85 -18.24 -26.28
N HIS A 29 -30.33 -17.34 -27.15
CA HIS A 29 -29.89 -15.94 -27.18
C HIS A 29 -30.37 -15.12 -25.96
N LEU A 30 -31.56 -15.41 -25.43
CA LEU A 30 -32.11 -14.72 -24.25
C LEU A 30 -31.36 -15.08 -22.95
N ARG A 31 -30.76 -16.27 -22.89
CA ARG A 31 -30.01 -16.75 -21.72
C ARG A 31 -28.60 -16.13 -21.65
N SER A 32 -27.97 -15.90 -22.79
CA SER A 32 -26.64 -15.27 -22.90
C SER A 32 -26.63 -13.80 -22.47
N GLY A 33 -27.65 -13.02 -22.85
CA GLY A 33 -27.74 -11.60 -22.49
C GLY A 33 -27.91 -11.36 -20.97
N ARG A 34 -28.66 -12.24 -20.29
CA ARG A 34 -28.85 -12.16 -18.83
C ARG A 34 -27.55 -12.43 -18.09
N GLU A 35 -26.79 -13.46 -18.47
CA GLU A 35 -25.52 -13.77 -17.81
C GLU A 35 -24.43 -12.70 -18.03
N ALA A 36 -24.39 -12.09 -19.21
CA ALA A 36 -23.51 -10.94 -19.47
C ALA A 36 -23.90 -9.72 -18.63
N PHE A 37 -25.20 -9.41 -18.54
CA PHE A 37 -25.70 -8.32 -17.72
C PHE A 37 -25.44 -8.52 -16.23
N TYR A 38 -25.63 -9.73 -15.69
CA TYR A 38 -25.29 -10.04 -14.30
C TYR A 38 -23.79 -9.89 -14.01
N LYS A 39 -22.91 -10.29 -14.94
CA LYS A 39 -21.46 -10.10 -14.78
C LYS A 39 -21.07 -8.62 -14.78
N VAL A 40 -21.66 -7.82 -15.67
CA VAL A 40 -21.41 -6.37 -15.73
C VAL A 40 -21.96 -5.66 -14.49
N LEU A 41 -23.19 -5.96 -14.08
CA LEU A 41 -23.81 -5.38 -12.89
C LEU A 41 -23.06 -5.76 -11.62
N ARG A 42 -22.64 -7.03 -11.49
CA ARG A 42 -21.80 -7.49 -10.38
C ARG A 42 -20.44 -6.78 -10.34
N SER A 43 -19.78 -6.62 -11.49
CA SER A 43 -18.49 -5.92 -11.59
C SER A 43 -18.63 -4.43 -11.26
N TRP A 44 -19.71 -3.80 -11.70
CA TRP A 44 -19.99 -2.39 -11.41
C TRP A 44 -20.29 -2.18 -9.92
N ALA A 45 -21.17 -3.02 -9.35
CA ALA A 45 -21.49 -2.99 -7.93
C ALA A 45 -20.27 -3.28 -7.05
N SER A 46 -19.44 -4.27 -7.41
CA SER A 46 -18.22 -4.59 -6.65
C SER A 46 -17.19 -3.47 -6.70
N LYS A 47 -17.01 -2.79 -7.85
CA LYS A 47 -16.13 -1.63 -7.98
C LYS A 47 -16.59 -0.48 -7.08
N LYS A 48 -17.89 -0.16 -7.09
CA LYS A 48 -18.46 0.91 -6.27
C LYS A 48 -18.43 0.58 -4.77
N PHE A 49 -18.69 -0.66 -4.40
CA PHE A 49 -18.55 -1.14 -3.02
C PHE A 49 -17.10 -1.05 -2.54
N MET A 50 -16.13 -1.49 -3.35
CA MET A 50 -14.71 -1.38 -3.01
C MET A 50 -14.30 0.08 -2.80
N THR A 51 -14.72 1.00 -3.67
CA THR A 51 -14.46 2.44 -3.49
C THR A 51 -15.08 2.94 -2.18
N GLY A 52 -16.32 2.54 -1.87
CA GLY A 52 -16.98 2.87 -0.61
C GLY A 52 -16.21 2.37 0.61
N CYS A 53 -15.76 1.12 0.61
CA CYS A 53 -14.94 0.55 1.69
C CYS A 53 -13.60 1.28 1.83
N VAL A 54 -12.92 1.60 0.72
CA VAL A 54 -11.63 2.31 0.74
C VAL A 54 -11.77 3.71 1.34
N ILE A 55 -12.88 4.40 1.09
CA ILE A 55 -13.16 5.73 1.67
C ILE A 55 -13.61 5.63 3.13
N LEU A 56 -14.42 4.63 3.48
CA LEU A 56 -14.95 4.47 4.83
C LEU A 56 -13.89 3.97 5.83
N LEU A 57 -12.90 3.20 5.36
CA LEU A 57 -11.83 2.63 6.16
C LEU A 57 -11.06 3.72 6.94
N PRO A 58 -10.47 4.75 6.32
CA PRO A 58 -9.76 5.79 7.06
C PRO A 58 -10.67 6.57 8.00
N ILE A 59 -11.93 6.83 7.63
CA ILE A 59 -12.92 7.53 8.47
C ILE A 59 -13.26 6.70 9.72
N THR A 60 -13.45 5.39 9.54
CA THR A 60 -13.76 4.48 10.64
C THR A 60 -12.57 4.36 11.58
N ILE A 61 -11.36 4.25 11.03
CA ILE A 61 -10.12 4.21 11.84
C ILE A 61 -9.95 5.49 12.63
N THR A 62 -10.13 6.67 12.03
CA THR A 62 -9.99 7.94 12.76
C THR A 62 -11.04 8.07 13.85
N PHE A 63 -12.32 7.82 13.55
CA PHE A 63 -13.39 7.87 14.55
C PHE A 63 -13.16 6.87 15.69
N TYR A 64 -12.79 5.64 15.37
CA TYR A 64 -12.46 4.61 16.37
C TYR A 64 -11.28 5.04 17.25
N THR A 65 -10.22 5.58 16.64
CA THR A 65 -9.03 6.05 17.36
C THR A 65 -9.36 7.21 18.30
N THR A 66 -10.14 8.19 17.82
CA THR A 66 -10.60 9.31 18.65
C THR A 66 -11.48 8.83 19.79
N TRP A 67 -12.44 7.95 19.52
CA TRP A 67 -13.30 7.37 20.56
C TRP A 67 -12.50 6.61 21.60
N TRP A 68 -11.55 5.79 21.17
CA TRP A 68 -10.65 5.05 22.06
C TRP A 68 -9.82 5.98 22.94
N LEU A 69 -9.29 7.09 22.41
CA LEU A 69 -8.52 8.06 23.17
C LEU A 69 -9.38 8.72 24.28
N ILE A 70 -10.62 9.09 23.97
CA ILE A 70 -11.55 9.66 24.97
C ILE A 70 -11.80 8.65 26.10
N GLN A 71 -12.10 7.40 25.76
CA GLN A 71 -12.29 6.33 26.75
C GLN A 71 -11.02 6.09 27.59
N PHE A 72 -9.84 6.17 26.98
CA PHE A 72 -8.57 6.05 27.67
C PHE A 72 -8.35 7.17 28.69
N VAL A 73 -8.71 8.40 28.35
CA VAL A 73 -8.68 9.55 29.27
C VAL A 73 -9.69 9.36 30.41
N ASP A 74 -10.92 8.92 30.07
CA ASP A 74 -12.00 8.69 31.04
C ASP A 74 -11.71 7.54 32.00
N PHE A 75 -10.90 6.56 31.61
CA PHE A 75 -10.45 5.47 32.49
C PHE A 75 -9.74 5.99 33.75
N PHE A 76 -9.02 7.12 33.65
CA PHE A 76 -8.36 7.75 34.79
C PHE A 76 -9.28 8.70 35.58
N SER A 77 -10.45 9.07 35.05
CA SER A 77 -11.45 9.93 35.70
C SER A 77 -11.84 9.52 37.14
N PRO A 78 -12.16 8.24 37.44
CA PRO A 78 -12.54 7.82 38.80
C PRO A 78 -11.42 8.00 39.85
N LEU A 79 -10.14 7.96 39.44
CA LEU A 79 -9.00 8.24 40.31
C LEU A 79 -8.98 9.71 40.79
N TYR A 80 -9.44 10.65 39.96
CA TYR A 80 -9.47 12.08 40.28
C TYR A 80 -10.66 12.49 41.13
N VAL A 81 -11.82 11.87 40.90
CA VAL A 81 -13.02 12.08 41.73
C VAL A 81 -12.74 11.69 43.18
N HIS A 82 -11.96 10.63 43.42
CA HIS A 82 -11.58 10.20 44.77
C HIS A 82 -10.56 11.14 45.45
N ILE A 83 -9.74 11.85 44.67
CA ILE A 83 -8.74 12.82 45.17
C ILE A 83 -9.33 14.25 45.27
N GLY A 84 -10.57 14.48 44.83
CA GLY A 84 -11.26 15.77 44.95
C GLY A 84 -10.77 16.86 43.97
N ILE A 85 -9.99 16.49 42.96
CA ILE A 85 -9.44 17.42 41.97
C ILE A 85 -10.19 17.20 40.66
N ASN A 86 -11.12 18.08 40.30
CA ASN A 86 -11.86 18.00 39.06
C ASN A 86 -11.45 19.16 38.12
N ILE A 87 -10.23 19.08 37.61
CA ILE A 87 -9.68 20.06 36.67
C ILE A 87 -9.86 19.50 35.26
N PHE A 88 -10.53 20.27 34.39
CA PHE A 88 -10.68 19.94 32.97
C PHE A 88 -9.29 19.81 32.32
N GLY A 89 -9.01 18.63 31.74
CA GLY A 89 -7.72 18.32 31.10
C GLY A 89 -6.71 17.52 31.94
N LEU A 90 -6.97 17.27 33.23
CA LEU A 90 -6.06 16.47 34.06
C LEU A 90 -5.94 15.02 33.58
N GLY A 91 -7.04 14.44 33.08
CA GLY A 91 -7.05 13.11 32.45
C GLY A 91 -6.18 13.04 31.18
N PHE A 92 -6.05 14.14 30.43
CA PHE A 92 -5.19 14.21 29.25
C PHE A 92 -3.71 14.23 29.66
N VAL A 93 -3.34 15.06 30.64
CA VAL A 93 -1.96 15.15 31.16
C VAL A 93 -1.49 13.83 31.73
N THR A 94 -2.35 13.15 32.49
CA THR A 94 -2.04 11.86 33.12
C THR A 94 -2.00 10.72 32.11
N SER A 95 -2.84 10.75 31.07
CA SER A 95 -2.73 9.86 29.92
C SER A 95 -1.38 10.01 29.21
N ILE A 96 -0.92 11.24 28.97
CA ILE A 96 0.41 11.50 28.40
C ILE A 96 1.50 10.96 29.32
N ALA A 97 1.43 11.24 30.62
CA ALA A 97 2.40 10.76 31.60
C ALA A 97 2.43 9.22 31.66
N PHE A 98 1.27 8.57 31.58
CA PHE A 98 1.16 7.11 31.53
C PHE A 98 1.78 6.55 30.25
N ILE A 99 1.46 7.12 29.08
CA ILE A 99 2.07 6.71 27.80
C ILE A 99 3.59 6.84 27.86
N PHE A 100 4.09 7.94 28.42
CA PHE A 100 5.52 8.15 28.62
C PHE A 100 6.13 7.07 29.54
N LEU A 101 5.48 6.76 30.66
CA LEU A 101 5.95 5.77 31.63
C LEU A 101 5.93 4.35 31.05
N VAL A 102 4.88 4.00 30.28
CA VAL A 102 4.83 2.76 29.49
C VAL A 102 5.96 2.73 28.47
N GLY A 103 6.24 3.85 27.79
CA GLY A 103 7.38 3.97 26.87
C GLY A 103 8.71 3.68 27.55
N VAL A 104 8.97 4.31 28.69
CA VAL A 104 10.19 4.07 29.50
C VAL A 104 10.27 2.60 29.95
N PHE A 105 9.15 2.03 30.39
CA PHE A 105 9.08 0.62 30.78
C PHE A 105 9.36 -0.33 29.61
N MET A 106 8.80 -0.04 28.43
CA MET A 106 9.01 -0.82 27.20
C MET A 106 10.45 -0.74 26.69
N SER A 107 11.14 0.39 26.90
CA SER A 107 12.57 0.55 26.60
C SER A 107 13.50 -0.19 27.58
N SER A 108 12.96 -0.70 28.70
CA SER A 108 13.74 -1.49 29.66
C SER A 108 13.88 -2.95 29.22
N TRP A 109 14.86 -3.66 29.79
CA TRP A 109 15.12 -5.08 29.49
C TRP A 109 13.89 -5.98 29.72
N LEU A 110 13.09 -5.67 30.74
CA LEU A 110 11.86 -6.39 31.04
C LEU A 110 10.78 -6.16 29.96
N GLY A 111 10.62 -4.91 29.52
CA GLY A 111 9.72 -4.54 28.42
C GLY A 111 10.11 -5.23 27.11
N ALA A 112 11.39 -5.21 26.77
CA ALA A 112 11.93 -5.90 25.60
C ALA A 112 11.68 -7.42 25.65
N SER A 113 11.72 -8.04 26.83
CA SER A 113 11.45 -9.47 27.01
C SER A 113 9.97 -9.81 26.83
N ILE A 114 9.07 -8.96 27.35
CA ILE A 114 7.61 -9.11 27.17
C ILE A 114 7.21 -8.94 25.70
N LEU A 115 7.77 -7.94 25.01
CA LEU A 115 7.55 -7.72 23.59
C LEU A 115 7.99 -8.93 22.75
N LYS A 116 9.18 -9.49 23.04
CA LYS A 116 9.65 -10.71 22.36
C LYS A 116 8.71 -11.91 22.55
N LEU A 117 8.15 -12.07 23.75
CA LEU A 117 7.19 -13.15 24.03
C LEU A 117 5.87 -12.93 23.28
N GLY A 118 5.35 -11.70 23.26
CA GLY A 118 4.16 -11.34 22.49
C GLY A 118 4.36 -11.54 20.99
N GLU A 119 5.52 -11.17 20.46
CA GLU A 119 5.88 -11.40 19.05
C GLU A 119 5.92 -12.88 18.70
N TRP A 120 6.45 -13.72 19.59
CA TRP A 120 6.46 -15.17 19.39
C TRP A 120 5.03 -15.72 19.26
N PHE A 121 4.10 -15.22 20.06
CA PHE A 121 2.69 -15.59 20.01
C PHE A 121 2.01 -15.13 18.71
N ILE A 122 2.22 -13.88 18.32
CA ILE A 122 1.66 -13.30 17.08
C ILE A 122 2.16 -14.05 15.84
N LYS A 123 3.44 -14.47 15.83
CA LYS A 123 4.03 -15.22 14.72
C LYS A 123 3.41 -16.60 14.51
N HIS A 124 2.77 -17.17 15.52
CA HIS A 124 2.06 -18.46 15.42
C HIS A 124 0.65 -18.32 14.83
N MET A 125 0.13 -17.11 14.64
CA MET A 125 -1.19 -16.89 14.04
C MET A 125 -1.06 -16.59 12.54
N PRO A 126 -1.55 -17.50 11.65
CA PRO A 126 -1.25 -17.49 10.21
C PRO A 126 -1.82 -16.30 9.39
N PHE A 127 -2.57 -15.38 9.99
CA PHE A 127 -3.05 -14.16 9.32
C PHE A 127 -2.51 -12.87 9.96
N ILE A 128 -2.45 -12.82 11.29
CA ILE A 128 -2.05 -11.64 12.05
C ILE A 128 -0.55 -11.36 11.90
N CYS A 129 0.25 -12.43 11.72
CA CYS A 129 1.69 -12.34 11.48
C CYS A 129 2.05 -11.42 10.30
N HIS A 130 1.31 -11.49 9.18
CA HIS A 130 1.59 -10.66 8.00
C HIS A 130 1.37 -9.16 8.25
N ILE A 131 0.25 -8.82 8.89
CA ILE A 131 -0.12 -7.43 9.21
C ILE A 131 0.85 -6.85 10.26
N TYR A 132 1.17 -7.64 11.29
CA TYR A 132 2.12 -7.24 12.33
C TYR A 132 3.53 -7.01 11.75
N ASN A 133 4.01 -7.90 10.89
CA ASN A 133 5.32 -7.76 10.26
C ASN A 133 5.37 -6.52 9.37
N ALA A 134 4.33 -6.23 8.57
CA ALA A 134 4.28 -5.02 7.75
C ALA A 134 4.25 -3.74 8.60
N SER A 135 3.49 -3.72 9.69
CA SER A 135 3.44 -2.58 10.62
C SER A 135 4.77 -2.36 11.35
N LYS A 136 5.38 -3.44 11.86
CA LYS A 136 6.68 -3.41 12.53
C LYS A 136 7.78 -2.94 11.59
N GLN A 137 7.75 -3.37 10.34
CA GLN A 137 8.64 -2.92 9.28
C GLN A 137 8.60 -1.39 9.14
N ILE A 138 7.41 -0.81 8.98
CA ILE A 138 7.24 0.65 8.88
C ILE A 138 7.71 1.35 10.17
N SER A 139 7.34 0.84 11.34
CA SER A 139 7.73 1.42 12.63
C SER A 139 9.25 1.40 12.85
N SER A 140 9.93 0.31 12.46
CA SER A 140 11.38 0.19 12.58
C SER A 140 12.15 1.14 11.67
N ALA A 141 11.60 1.47 10.50
CA ALA A 141 12.20 2.47 9.59
C ALA A 141 12.10 3.91 10.13
N ILE A 142 11.17 4.17 11.05
CA ILE A 142 10.90 5.49 11.64
C ILE A 142 11.56 5.65 13.03
N SER A 143 12.04 4.55 13.63
CA SER A 143 12.58 4.58 14.98
C SER A 143 13.86 5.45 15.06
N PRO A 144 13.91 6.48 15.93
CA PRO A 144 15.07 7.35 16.07
C PRO A 144 16.31 6.66 16.66
N ASP A 145 16.15 5.48 17.28
CA ASP A 145 17.14 4.92 18.22
C ASP A 145 17.89 3.70 17.66
N GLN A 146 18.46 3.85 16.47
CA GLN A 146 19.68 3.13 16.10
C GLN A 146 20.74 4.17 15.79
N LYS A 147 21.90 4.06 16.45
CA LYS A 147 23.05 4.98 16.43
C LYS A 147 23.74 5.15 15.06
N THR A 148 23.04 4.89 13.97
CA THR A 148 23.33 5.37 12.62
C THR A 148 21.96 5.38 11.95
N GLN A 149 21.45 6.55 11.58
CA GLN A 149 20.21 6.68 10.80
C GLN A 149 20.22 5.62 9.68
N ALA A 150 19.37 4.59 9.78
CA ALA A 150 19.37 3.50 8.80
C ALA A 150 19.10 4.04 7.39
N PHE A 151 18.34 5.13 7.30
CA PHE A 151 18.16 5.96 6.11
C PHE A 151 18.39 7.43 6.49
N LYS A 152 19.55 7.96 6.11
CA LYS A 152 19.92 9.37 6.36
C LYS A 152 19.14 10.32 5.47
N GLU A 153 18.98 9.94 4.21
CA GLU A 153 18.53 10.84 3.16
C GLU A 153 17.99 10.05 1.96
N VAL A 154 17.01 10.61 1.26
CA VAL A 154 16.52 10.09 -0.02
C VAL A 154 17.44 10.58 -1.12
N VAL A 155 17.81 9.69 -2.02
CA VAL A 155 18.68 10.00 -3.15
C VAL A 155 18.18 9.37 -4.43
N ILE A 156 18.59 9.96 -5.55
CA ILE A 156 18.37 9.43 -6.88
C ILE A 156 19.74 9.14 -7.48
N ILE A 157 19.90 7.93 -8.02
CA ILE A 157 21.10 7.55 -8.76
C ILE A 157 20.75 7.18 -10.20
N ARG A 158 21.74 7.28 -11.08
CA ARG A 158 21.62 6.75 -12.44
C ARG A 158 21.70 5.22 -12.37
N HIS A 159 20.66 4.56 -12.88
CA HIS A 159 20.63 3.10 -12.99
C HIS A 159 21.46 2.69 -14.24
N PRO A 160 22.04 1.47 -14.31
CA PRO A 160 22.94 1.03 -15.39
C PRO A 160 22.48 1.30 -16.82
N ARG A 161 21.17 1.44 -17.07
CA ARG A 161 20.67 1.84 -18.39
C ARG A 161 20.59 3.36 -18.51
N LEU A 162 21.10 3.88 -19.62
CA LEU A 162 21.00 5.31 -19.95
C LEU A 162 19.53 5.77 -19.95
N GLY A 163 19.26 6.82 -19.17
CA GLY A 163 17.93 7.39 -18.99
C GLY A 163 17.10 6.77 -17.86
N GLU A 164 17.58 5.71 -17.20
CA GLU A 164 16.93 5.16 -16.02
C GLU A 164 17.51 5.76 -14.73
N TYR A 165 16.61 6.09 -13.80
CA TYR A 165 16.95 6.62 -12.48
C TYR A 165 16.32 5.73 -11.42
N ALA A 166 17.07 5.48 -10.35
CA ALA A 166 16.59 4.71 -9.21
C ALA A 166 16.53 5.59 -7.98
N ILE A 167 15.41 5.52 -7.25
CA ILE A 167 15.29 6.12 -5.93
C ILE A 167 15.89 5.18 -4.89
N GLY A 168 16.67 5.71 -3.98
CA GLY A 168 17.30 4.96 -2.91
C GLY A 168 17.49 5.81 -1.67
N PHE A 169 18.11 5.22 -0.67
CA PHE A 169 18.37 5.88 0.60
C PHE A 169 19.85 5.75 0.94
N ILE A 170 20.47 6.87 1.32
CA ILE A 170 21.82 6.82 1.90
C ILE A 170 21.71 6.17 3.28
N THR A 171 22.42 5.07 3.48
CA THR A 171 22.49 4.37 4.77
C THR A 171 23.76 4.75 5.53
N SER A 172 24.87 4.87 4.80
CA SER A 172 26.16 5.27 5.36
C SER A 172 27.03 5.98 4.30
N THR A 173 28.05 6.66 4.78
CA THR A 173 29.11 7.27 3.96
C THR A 173 30.42 6.67 4.40
N LEU A 174 31.28 6.32 3.45
CA LEU A 174 32.56 5.67 3.69
C LEU A 174 33.62 6.22 2.76
N VAL A 175 34.87 6.18 3.19
CA VAL A 175 36.01 6.57 2.36
C VAL A 175 36.69 5.31 1.86
N LEU A 176 36.73 5.12 0.55
CA LEU A 176 37.50 4.05 -0.07
C LEU A 176 38.97 4.49 -0.13
N GLN A 177 39.80 3.90 0.73
CA GLN A 177 41.25 4.09 0.67
C GLN A 177 41.83 3.19 -0.42
N SER A 178 42.21 3.79 -1.54
CA SER A 178 43.05 3.16 -2.55
C SER A 178 44.48 3.68 -2.42
N TYR A 179 45.47 2.95 -2.96
CA TYR A 179 46.90 3.28 -2.89
C TYR A 179 47.27 4.67 -3.45
N SER A 180 46.36 5.37 -4.12
CA SER A 180 46.66 6.63 -4.83
C SER A 180 45.62 7.73 -4.63
N VAL A 181 44.38 7.41 -4.22
CA VAL A 181 43.28 8.38 -4.09
C VAL A 181 42.33 7.91 -2.99
N GLU A 182 41.96 8.82 -2.09
CA GLU A 182 40.83 8.65 -1.17
C GLU A 182 39.55 9.10 -1.89
N GLU A 183 38.60 8.19 -2.06
CA GLU A 183 37.31 8.51 -2.67
C GLU A 183 36.17 8.36 -1.67
N GLU A 184 35.38 9.42 -1.49
CA GLU A 184 34.16 9.37 -0.68
C GLU A 184 33.03 8.67 -1.45
N LEU A 185 32.55 7.56 -0.89
CA LEU A 185 31.45 6.78 -1.40
C LEU A 185 30.24 6.87 -0.48
N CYS A 186 29.06 7.00 -1.08
CA CYS A 186 27.78 6.82 -0.43
C CYS A 186 27.33 5.36 -0.58
N CYS A 187 26.96 4.72 0.54
CA CYS A 187 26.27 3.45 0.54
C CYS A 187 24.77 3.68 0.37
N ILE A 188 24.26 3.36 -0.80
CA ILE A 188 22.89 3.62 -1.22
C ILE A 188 22.13 2.31 -1.28
N TYR A 189 21.08 2.22 -0.48
CA TYR A 189 20.14 1.12 -0.51
C TYR A 189 18.99 1.45 -1.47
N ILE A 190 18.75 0.57 -2.44
CA ILE A 190 17.68 0.70 -3.42
C ILE A 190 16.65 -0.39 -3.14
N PRO A 191 15.53 -0.05 -2.49
CA PRO A 191 14.48 -1.02 -2.22
C PRO A 191 13.76 -1.43 -3.50
N THR A 192 13.26 -2.65 -3.50
CA THR A 192 12.23 -3.11 -4.45
C THR A 192 10.84 -2.71 -3.90
N ASN A 193 9.77 -3.42 -4.27
CA ASN A 193 8.41 -3.21 -3.75
C ASN A 193 8.26 -3.52 -2.24
N HIS A 194 9.24 -4.20 -1.64
CA HIS A 194 9.29 -4.45 -0.20
C HIS A 194 10.42 -3.62 0.40
N LEU A 195 10.12 -2.79 1.40
CA LEU A 195 11.06 -1.81 1.96
C LEU A 195 12.38 -2.42 2.47
N PHE A 196 12.38 -3.70 2.84
CA PHE A 196 13.54 -4.42 3.41
C PHE A 196 14.21 -5.39 2.43
N VAL A 197 13.76 -5.43 1.18
CA VAL A 197 14.38 -6.20 0.11
C VAL A 197 14.84 -5.23 -0.97
N GLY A 198 16.12 -5.27 -1.30
CA GLY A 198 16.71 -4.35 -2.25
C GLY A 198 18.20 -4.60 -2.46
N ASP A 199 18.76 -3.82 -3.35
CA ASP A 199 20.17 -3.86 -3.69
C ASP A 199 20.94 -2.76 -2.95
N ILE A 200 22.24 -2.97 -2.78
CA ILE A 200 23.16 -2.00 -2.19
C ILE A 200 24.17 -1.58 -3.24
N PHE A 201 24.26 -0.28 -3.48
CA PHE A 201 25.23 0.31 -4.39
C PHE A 201 26.18 1.23 -3.63
N LEU A 202 27.47 1.14 -3.95
CA LEU A 202 28.47 2.11 -3.54
C LEU A 202 28.66 3.08 -4.70
N VAL A 203 28.31 4.34 -4.49
CA VAL A 203 28.33 5.37 -5.53
C VAL A 203 29.16 6.55 -5.04
N SER A 204 29.98 7.12 -5.92
CA SER A 204 30.76 8.33 -5.61
C SER A 204 29.82 9.44 -5.18
N SER A 205 30.14 10.16 -4.09
CA SER A 205 29.29 11.24 -3.56
C SER A 205 28.93 12.31 -4.60
N LYS A 206 29.74 12.45 -5.66
CA LYS A 206 29.55 13.39 -6.77
C LYS A 206 28.48 12.97 -7.78
N ASP A 207 28.19 11.69 -7.88
CA ASP A 207 27.23 11.12 -8.85
C ASP A 207 25.83 10.90 -8.24
N VAL A 208 25.66 11.30 -6.97
CA VAL A 208 24.40 11.18 -6.22
C VAL A 208 23.57 12.44 -6.38
N ILE A 209 22.32 12.29 -6.84
CA ILE A 209 21.36 13.39 -6.96
C ILE A 209 20.53 13.44 -5.69
N ARG A 210 20.48 14.60 -5.03
CA ARG A 210 19.79 14.80 -3.74
C ARG A 210 18.47 15.56 -3.96
N PRO A 211 17.33 14.87 -4.08
CA PRO A 211 16.04 15.52 -4.22
C PRO A 211 15.62 16.21 -2.92
N ASN A 212 14.79 17.24 -3.01
CA ASN A 212 14.10 17.83 -1.87
C ASN A 212 12.92 16.95 -1.43
N LEU A 213 13.25 15.78 -0.90
CA LEU A 213 12.32 14.80 -0.33
C LEU A 213 12.78 14.38 1.05
N SER A 214 11.83 14.31 1.99
CA SER A 214 12.06 13.67 3.28
C SER A 214 12.15 12.15 3.14
N VAL A 215 12.87 11.51 4.07
CA VAL A 215 12.93 10.02 4.16
C VAL A 215 11.53 9.40 4.21
N ARG A 216 10.58 10.06 4.89
CA ARG A 216 9.19 9.62 4.98
C ARG A 216 8.50 9.60 3.62
N GLU A 217 8.64 10.65 2.83
CA GLU A 217 8.08 10.73 1.48
C GLU A 217 8.74 9.68 0.56
N GLY A 218 10.05 9.49 0.68
CA GLY A 218 10.75 8.40 -0.02
C GLY A 218 10.17 7.02 0.30
N ILE A 219 9.94 6.72 1.58
CA ILE A 219 9.33 5.45 2.01
C ILE A 219 7.91 5.31 1.44
N GLU A 220 7.13 6.39 1.44
CA GLU A 220 5.78 6.39 0.88
C GLU A 220 5.78 6.10 -0.63
N ILE A 221 6.71 6.69 -1.38
CA ILE A 221 6.89 6.42 -2.82
C ILE A 221 7.19 4.92 -3.04
N VAL A 222 8.10 4.34 -2.28
CA VAL A 222 8.48 2.92 -2.42
C VAL A 222 7.32 1.99 -2.06
N VAL A 223 6.67 2.21 -0.91
CA VAL A 223 5.56 1.37 -0.43
C VAL A 223 4.33 1.49 -1.31
N SER A 224 4.08 2.65 -1.91
CA SER A 224 2.99 2.86 -2.88
C SER A 224 3.28 2.30 -4.27
N GLY A 225 4.47 1.74 -4.51
CA GLY A 225 4.90 1.29 -5.84
C GLY A 225 5.08 2.43 -6.84
N GLY A 226 5.44 3.62 -6.37
CA GLY A 226 5.66 4.82 -7.17
C GLY A 226 4.43 5.72 -7.36
N MET A 227 3.26 5.34 -6.85
CA MET A 227 2.03 6.13 -7.04
C MET A 227 2.04 7.48 -6.32
N SER A 228 2.80 7.61 -5.22
CA SER A 228 2.97 8.87 -4.48
C SER A 228 4.09 9.77 -5.04
N MET A 229 4.64 9.47 -6.23
CA MET A 229 5.72 10.28 -6.82
C MET A 229 5.23 11.69 -7.19
N PRO A 230 5.89 12.78 -6.74
CA PRO A 230 5.52 14.14 -7.12
C PRO A 230 5.77 14.42 -8.60
N GLN A 231 5.01 15.34 -9.18
CA GLN A 231 5.13 15.71 -10.59
C GLN A 231 6.42 16.46 -10.93
N VAL A 232 7.02 17.12 -9.93
CA VAL A 232 8.27 17.88 -10.07
C VAL A 232 9.16 17.55 -8.88
N LEU A 233 10.39 17.10 -9.17
CA LEU A 233 11.46 16.89 -8.20
C LEU A 233 12.45 18.05 -8.29
N SER A 234 12.52 18.88 -7.26
CA SER A 234 13.61 19.85 -7.11
C SER A 234 14.83 19.16 -6.50
N VAL A 235 16.01 19.49 -7.01
CA VAL A 235 17.29 19.03 -6.47
C VAL A 235 17.83 20.12 -5.55
N ILE A 236 18.40 19.72 -4.41
CA ILE A 236 19.04 20.62 -3.43
C ILE A 236 20.44 20.99 -3.90
#